data_AF-A0A845WK22-F1
#
_entry.id   AF-A0A845WK22-F1
#
_cell.length_a   1.000
_cell.length_b   1.000
_cell.length_c   1.000
_cell.angle_alpha   90.00
_cell.angle_beta   90.00
_cell.angle_gamma   90.00
#
_symmetry.space_group_name_H-M   'P 1'
#
loop_
_entity.id
_entity.type
_entity.pdbx_description
1 polymer ?
#
loop_
_entity_poly.entity_id
_entity_poly.type
_entity_poly.pdbx_seq_one_letter_code
_entity_poly.pdbx_strand_id
1 'polypeptide(L)'
;MDKLENYRQIIRQFLTPYVNIDYSNVNIRNHAAFDRDTDQYLIISEGWNNQEHLHSCLIHVGIINYKIWIKCDNTEDGIANDLVAAGIPKSDIVLAFHPPDVRKFTEFAVS
;
A
#
# COMPACT_ATOMS: atom_id res chain seq x y z
N MET A 1 9.56 11.48 -18.78
CA MET A 1 8.49 11.55 -17.77
C MET A 1 9.15 11.33 -16.42
N ASP A 2 8.81 12.14 -15.41
CA ASP A 2 9.44 12.10 -14.10
C ASP A 2 9.11 10.75 -13.40
N LYS A 3 10.14 10.03 -12.94
CA LYS A 3 10.01 8.71 -12.26
C LYS A 3 9.06 8.82 -11.07
N LEU A 4 9.15 9.92 -10.32
CA LEU A 4 8.31 10.17 -9.16
C LEU A 4 6.83 10.27 -9.55
N GLU A 5 6.52 11.08 -10.56
CA GLU A 5 5.13 11.26 -11.02
C GLU A 5 4.55 9.97 -11.59
N ASN A 6 5.36 9.18 -12.30
CA ASN A 6 4.96 7.85 -12.75
C ASN A 6 4.59 6.93 -11.58
N TYR A 7 5.39 6.92 -10.51
CA TYR A 7 5.11 6.12 -9.31
C TYR A 7 3.87 6.58 -8.56
N ARG A 8 3.68 7.89 -8.40
CA ARG A 8 2.46 8.45 -7.81
C ARG A 8 1.22 8.01 -8.59
N GLN A 9 1.29 8.02 -9.91
CA GLN A 9 0.20 7.57 -10.77
C GLN A 9 -0.07 6.08 -10.59
N ILE A 10 0.96 5.23 -10.69
CA ILE A 10 0.83 3.78 -10.53
C ILE A 10 0.21 3.44 -9.17
N ILE A 11 0.74 4.00 -8.07
CA ILE A 11 0.24 3.72 -6.71
C ILE A 11 -1.23 4.11 -6.57
N ARG A 12 -1.62 5.32 -7.02
CA ARG A 12 -3.02 5.76 -6.91
C ARG A 12 -3.97 4.88 -7.73
N GLN A 13 -3.57 4.51 -8.94
CA GLN A 13 -4.36 3.61 -9.80
C GLN A 13 -4.47 2.21 -9.18
N PHE A 14 -3.34 1.68 -8.69
CA PHE A 14 -3.26 0.37 -8.06
C PHE A 14 -4.10 0.28 -6.76
N LEU A 15 -4.11 1.33 -5.94
CA LEU A 15 -4.84 1.34 -4.67
C LEU A 15 -6.34 1.64 -4.83
N THR A 16 -6.76 2.28 -5.93
CA THR A 16 -8.17 2.67 -6.14
C THR A 16 -9.15 1.49 -6.09
N PRO A 17 -8.87 0.31 -6.69
CA PRO A 17 -9.72 -0.87 -6.55
C PRO A 17 -10.04 -1.26 -5.10
N TYR A 18 -9.09 -1.10 -4.17
CA TYR A 18 -9.30 -1.45 -2.76
C TYR A 18 -10.36 -0.57 -2.08
N VAL A 19 -10.52 0.68 -2.53
CA VAL A 19 -11.59 1.58 -2.04
C VAL A 19 -12.97 1.04 -2.39
N ASN A 20 -13.09 0.34 -3.51
CA ASN A 20 -14.35 -0.15 -4.06
C ASN A 20 -14.69 -1.59 -3.63
N ILE A 21 -13.91 -2.19 -2.72
CA ILE A 21 -14.22 -3.50 -2.16
C ILE A 21 -15.50 -3.36 -1.32
N ASP A 22 -16.51 -4.15 -1.68
CA ASP A 22 -17.77 -4.24 -0.94
C ASP A 22 -17.77 -5.50 -0.08
N TYR A 23 -17.95 -5.33 1.22
CA TYR A 23 -17.94 -6.43 2.18
C TYR A 23 -19.39 -6.85 2.45
N SER A 24 -19.82 -7.96 1.85
CA SER A 24 -21.22 -8.40 1.87
C SER A 24 -21.84 -8.64 3.26
N ASN A 25 -21.01 -8.93 4.27
CA ASN A 25 -21.47 -9.39 5.59
C ASN A 25 -21.18 -8.42 6.73
N VAL A 26 -20.52 -7.28 6.46
CA VAL A 26 -20.11 -6.32 7.50
C VAL A 26 -20.27 -4.89 7.00
N ASN A 27 -20.66 -3.97 7.88
CA ASN A 27 -20.80 -2.56 7.52
C ASN A 27 -19.45 -1.85 7.63
N ILE A 28 -18.49 -2.27 6.81
CA ILE A 28 -17.14 -1.74 6.71
C ILE A 28 -16.95 -1.14 5.32
N ARG A 29 -16.27 -0.01 5.25
CA ARG A 29 -15.90 0.66 4.01
C ARG A 29 -14.41 0.98 3.99
N ASN A 30 -13.85 0.99 2.79
CA ASN A 30 -12.48 1.41 2.58
C ASN A 30 -12.44 2.88 2.14
N HIS A 31 -11.49 3.62 2.68
CA HIS A 31 -11.27 5.03 2.43
C HIS A 31 -9.84 5.24 1.95
N ALA A 32 -9.67 6.00 0.86
CA ALA A 32 -8.36 6.45 0.43
C ALA A 32 -7.95 7.73 1.15
N ALA A 33 -6.76 7.73 1.73
CA ALA A 33 -6.10 8.93 2.23
C ALA A 33 -4.75 9.07 1.50
N PHE A 34 -4.77 9.86 0.42
CA PHE A 34 -3.62 10.07 -0.46
C PHE A 34 -3.12 11.50 -0.32
N ASP A 35 -1.89 11.64 0.16
CA ASP A 35 -1.20 12.91 0.31
C ASP A 35 -0.04 12.97 -0.70
N ARG A 36 -0.14 13.90 -1.65
CA ARG A 36 0.87 14.11 -2.70
C ARG A 36 2.08 14.89 -2.18
N ASP A 37 1.91 15.74 -1.17
CA ASP A 37 2.97 16.60 -0.67
C ASP A 37 3.95 15.81 0.21
N THR A 38 3.43 14.82 0.96
CA THR A 38 4.24 13.93 1.79
C THR A 38 4.47 12.54 1.18
N ASP A 39 3.94 12.30 -0.02
CA ASP A 39 3.99 11.02 -0.73
C ASP A 39 3.55 9.83 0.14
N GLN A 40 2.44 9.99 0.86
CA GLN A 40 1.83 8.96 1.68
C GLN A 40 0.48 8.53 1.10
N TYR A 41 0.30 7.22 0.93
CA TYR A 41 -0.88 6.64 0.31
C TYR A 41 -1.42 5.52 1.18
N LEU A 42 -2.61 5.73 1.74
CA LEU A 42 -3.23 4.79 2.67
C LEU A 42 -4.61 4.36 2.18
N ILE A 43 -4.93 3.11 2.47
CA ILE A 43 -6.30 2.59 2.50
C ILE A 43 -6.66 2.30 3.97
N ILE A 44 -7.69 2.97 4.47
CA ILE A 44 -8.23 2.78 5.82
C ILE A 44 -9.56 2.05 5.70
N SER A 45 -9.71 0.95 6.44
CA SER A 45 -10.98 0.27 6.63
C SER A 45 -11.66 0.81 7.87
N GLU A 46 -12.86 1.36 7.72
CA GLU A 46 -13.65 1.94 8.81
C GLU A 46 -15.08 1.41 8.78
N GLY A 47 -15.64 1.14 9.97
CA GLY A 47 -17.06 0.84 10.11
C GLY A 47 -17.36 0.01 11.35
N TRP A 48 -18.44 -0.75 11.28
CA TRP A 48 -18.92 -1.58 12.38
C TRP A 48 -19.16 -3.01 11.94
N ASN A 49 -18.66 -3.95 12.73
CA ASN A 49 -19.02 -5.36 12.66
C ASN A 49 -19.78 -5.71 13.95
N ASN A 50 -21.10 -5.75 13.87
CA ASN A 50 -21.98 -5.86 15.04
C ASN A 50 -21.71 -4.76 16.09
N GLN A 51 -21.15 -5.11 17.25
CA GLN A 51 -20.82 -4.18 18.34
C GLN A 51 -19.35 -3.76 18.35
N GLU A 52 -18.54 -4.26 17.41
CA GLU A 52 -17.12 -3.94 17.31
C GLU A 52 -16.92 -2.85 16.24
N HIS A 53 -16.32 -1.74 16.66
CA HIS A 53 -15.90 -0.68 15.75
C HIS A 53 -14.56 -1.06 15.13
N LEU A 54 -14.52 -1.12 13.79
CA LEU A 54 -13.28 -1.30 13.05
C LEU A 54 -12.78 0.07 12.57
N HIS A 55 -11.53 0.38 12.90
CA HIS A 55 -10.78 1.46 12.29
C HIS A 55 -9.33 0.99 12.15
N SER A 56 -8.96 0.55 10.95
CA SER A 56 -7.67 -0.11 10.70
C SER A 56 -7.05 0.31 9.37
N CYS A 57 -5.73 0.33 9.30
CA CYS A 57 -5.02 0.54 8.05
C CYS A 57 -4.92 -0.79 7.29
N LEU A 58 -5.53 -0.86 6.10
CA LEU A 58 -5.45 -2.05 5.25
C LEU A 58 -4.11 -2.08 4.49
N ILE A 59 -3.76 -0.96 3.86
CA ILE A 59 -2.52 -0.79 3.09
C ILE A 59 -1.94 0.59 3.40
N HIS A 60 -0.63 0.66 3.62
CA HIS A 60 0.12 1.92 3.69
C HIS A 60 1.37 1.83 2.84
N VAL A 61 1.43 2.69 1.82
CA VAL A 61 2.58 2.87 0.95
C VAL A 61 3.10 4.30 1.06
N GLY A 62 4.41 4.49 1.06
CA GLY A 62 5.03 5.80 0.90
C GLY A 62 6.02 5.81 -0.26
N ILE A 63 6.30 6.98 -0.83
CA ILE A 63 7.45 7.16 -1.73
C ILE A 63 8.56 7.86 -0.96
N ILE A 64 9.71 7.21 -0.83
CA ILE A 64 10.88 7.75 -0.14
C ILE A 64 12.09 7.49 -1.03
N ASN A 65 12.89 8.52 -1.32
CA ASN A 65 14.07 8.43 -2.18
C ASN A 65 13.80 7.74 -3.53
N TYR A 66 12.68 8.07 -4.17
CA TYR A 66 12.23 7.48 -5.43
C TYR A 66 12.00 5.97 -5.39
N LYS A 67 11.66 5.43 -4.20
CA LYS A 67 11.28 4.04 -3.99
C LYS A 67 9.96 3.93 -3.26
N ILE A 68 9.27 2.83 -3.47
CA ILE A 68 7.99 2.48 -2.88
C ILE A 68 8.22 1.72 -1.59
N TRP A 69 7.85 2.30 -0.48
CA TRP A 69 7.97 1.71 0.84
C TRP A 69 6.62 1.17 1.28
N ILE A 70 6.46 -0.14 1.29
CA ILE A 70 5.27 -0.82 1.80
C ILE A 70 5.41 -0.92 3.31
N LYS A 71 4.71 -0.04 4.03
CA LYS A 71 4.77 0.11 5.49
C LYS A 71 3.77 -0.78 6.20
N CYS A 72 2.64 -1.04 5.57
CA CYS A 72 1.59 -1.93 6.05
C CYS A 72 0.93 -2.60 4.85
N ASP A 73 0.73 -3.90 4.95
CA ASP A 73 0.02 -4.71 3.96
C ASP A 73 -0.72 -5.82 4.71
N ASN A 74 -2.01 -5.60 4.90
CA ASN A 74 -2.92 -6.55 5.55
C ASN A 74 -3.80 -7.27 4.52
N THR A 75 -3.34 -7.37 3.26
CA THR A 75 -3.97 -8.21 2.24
C THR A 75 -3.48 -9.65 2.34
N GLU A 76 -4.26 -10.62 1.84
CA GLU A 76 -3.91 -12.04 1.92
C GLU A 76 -2.72 -12.39 1.01
N ASP A 77 -2.75 -11.94 -0.25
CA ASP A 77 -1.75 -12.27 -1.26
C ASP A 77 -0.51 -11.36 -1.22
N GLY A 78 -0.62 -10.20 -0.58
CA GLY A 78 0.40 -9.17 -0.52
C GLY A 78 0.53 -8.35 -1.81
N ILE A 79 0.72 -7.04 -1.70
CA ILE A 79 0.68 -6.11 -2.83
C ILE A 79 2.01 -5.96 -3.58
N ALA A 80 3.09 -6.52 -3.04
CA ALA A 80 4.44 -6.25 -3.55
C ALA A 80 4.63 -6.75 -4.99
N ASN A 81 4.14 -7.96 -5.29
CA ASN A 81 4.22 -8.53 -6.63
C ASN A 81 3.25 -7.85 -7.61
N ASP A 82 2.10 -7.37 -7.13
CA ASP A 82 1.15 -6.65 -7.97
C ASP A 82 1.71 -5.29 -8.40
N LEU A 83 2.43 -4.60 -7.50
CA LEU A 83 3.17 -3.38 -7.84
C LEU A 83 4.26 -3.66 -8.89
N VAL A 84 4.88 -4.85 -8.85
CA VAL A 84 5.82 -5.29 -9.91
C VAL A 84 5.09 -5.49 -11.23
N ALA A 85 3.95 -6.18 -11.22
CA ALA A 85 3.13 -6.37 -12.41
C ALA A 85 2.61 -5.04 -12.99
N ALA A 86 2.38 -4.05 -12.12
CA ALA A 86 2.01 -2.67 -12.51
C ALA A 86 3.18 -1.84 -13.06
N GLY A 87 4.40 -2.40 -13.12
CA GLY A 87 5.55 -1.78 -13.77
C GLY A 87 6.59 -1.17 -12.84
N ILE A 88 6.52 -1.41 -11.53
CA ILE A 88 7.54 -0.95 -10.57
C ILE A 88 8.59 -2.04 -10.38
N PRO A 89 9.89 -1.81 -10.68
CA PRO A 89 10.89 -2.85 -10.52
C PRO A 89 11.09 -3.24 -9.05
N LYS A 90 11.38 -4.51 -8.77
CA LYS A 90 11.64 -5.03 -7.40
C LYS A 90 12.69 -4.22 -6.64
N SER A 91 13.69 -3.69 -7.35
CA SER A 91 14.77 -2.83 -6.83
C SER A 91 14.31 -1.45 -6.32
N ASP A 92 13.09 -1.05 -6.66
CA ASP A 92 12.45 0.19 -6.23
C ASP A 92 11.30 -0.06 -5.24
N ILE A 93 11.10 -1.28 -4.78
CA ILE A 93 10.11 -1.62 -3.74
C ILE A 93 10.87 -2.04 -2.48
N VAL A 94 10.47 -1.51 -1.33
CA VAL A 94 11.02 -1.82 -0.01
C VAL A 94 9.89 -2.37 0.86
N LEU A 95 10.07 -3.58 1.38
CA LEU A 95 9.17 -4.19 2.36
C LEU A 95 9.46 -3.60 3.74
N ALA A 96 8.93 -2.40 4.00
CA ALA A 96 9.28 -1.60 5.17
C ALA A 96 8.76 -2.17 6.49
N PHE A 97 7.70 -3.00 6.43
CA PHE A 97 7.21 -3.77 7.58
C PHE A 97 8.20 -4.85 8.06
N HIS A 98 9.17 -5.24 7.23
CA HIS A 98 10.28 -6.08 7.69
C HIS A 98 11.38 -5.26 8.38
N PRO A 99 11.99 -5.81 9.45
CA PRO A 99 13.19 -5.24 10.05
C PRO A 99 14.30 -4.99 9.00
N PRO A 100 15.06 -3.89 9.10
CA PRO A 100 16.06 -3.53 8.09
C PRO A 100 17.09 -4.62 7.78
N ASP A 101 17.51 -5.39 8.79
CA ASP A 101 18.47 -6.49 8.69
C ASP A 101 17.91 -7.73 8.00
N VAL A 102 16.59 -7.89 7.96
CA VAL A 102 15.90 -9.00 7.28
C VAL A 102 15.70 -8.72 5.79
N ARG A 103 15.55 -7.45 5.39
CA ARG A 103 15.23 -7.07 3.99
C ARG A 103 16.24 -7.58 2.97
N LYS A 104 17.52 -7.73 3.36
CA LYS A 104 18.58 -8.29 2.50
C LYS A 104 18.36 -9.74 2.09
N PHE A 105 17.51 -10.47 2.81
CA PHE A 105 17.13 -11.85 2.49
C PHE A 105 15.85 -11.93 1.64
N THR A 106 15.28 -10.77 1.30
CA THR A 106 14.16 -10.68 0.35
C THR A 106 14.69 -10.38 -1.04
N GLU A 107 13.84 -10.55 -2.06
CA GLU A 107 14.15 -10.20 -3.45
C GLU A 107 13.90 -8.72 -3.80
N PHE A 108 13.55 -7.92 -2.79
CA PHE A 108 13.21 -6.49 -2.90
C PHE A 108 14.35 -5.61 -2.39
N ALA A 109 14.23 -4.29 -2.54
CA ALA A 109 15.23 -3.36 -2.03
C ALA A 109 15.27 -3.30 -0.49
N VAL A 110 16.47 -3.04 0.02
CA VAL A 110 16.74 -2.89 1.46
C VAL A 110 16.34 -1.50 1.99
N SER A 111 16.47 -0.49 1.14
CA SER A 111 16.22 0.93 1.39
C SER A 111 15.87 1.65 0.10
#